data_AF-X1BUI0-F1
#
_entry.id   AF-X1BUI0-F1
#
_cell.length_a   1.000
_cell.length_b   1.000
_cell.length_c   1.000
_cell.angle_alpha   90.00
_cell.angle_beta   90.00
_cell.angle_gamma   90.00
#
_symmetry.space_group_name_H-M   'P 1'
#
loop_
_entity.id
_entity.type
_entity.pdbx_description
1 polymer ?
#
loop_
_entity_poly.entity_id
_entity_poly.type
_entity_poly.pdbx_seq_one_letter_code
_entity_poly.pdbx_strand_id
1 'polypeptide(L)' 'MGSDIPEEFNGKYYDQDYFQTPKGKKYRDASGDIHGWSYDSPCGEWAGAKPVAKAWKEIFEPHNLLDVGAGRGT' A
#
# COMPACT_ATOMS: atom_id res chain seq x y z
N MET A 1 -18.69 -18.99 -14.28
CA MET A 1 -17.28 -18.82 -13.88
C MET A 1 -17.29 -17.97 -12.62
N GLY A 2 -16.71 -18.45 -11.52
CA GLY A 2 -16.68 -17.69 -10.25
C GLY A 2 -15.71 -16.51 -10.35
N SER A 3 -16.03 -15.41 -9.67
CA SER A 3 -15.11 -14.27 -9.54
C SER A 3 -13.91 -14.69 -8.70
N ASP A 4 -12.69 -14.33 -9.13
CA ASP A 4 -11.46 -14.52 -8.33
C ASP A 4 -11.39 -13.53 -7.15
N ILE A 5 -12.33 -12.59 -7.07
CA ILE A 5 -12.50 -11.65 -5.95
C ILE A 5 -13.38 -12.32 -4.89
N PRO A 6 -12.91 -12.46 -3.64
CA PRO A 6 -13.69 -13.06 -2.58
C PRO A 6 -14.89 -12.19 -2.21
N GLU A 7 -15.97 -12.85 -1.79
CA GLU A 7 -17.19 -12.17 -1.33
C GLU A 7 -17.00 -11.48 0.04
N GLU A 8 -15.99 -11.92 0.81
CA GLU A 8 -15.66 -11.36 2.13
C GLU A 8 -14.16 -11.03 2.26
N PHE A 9 -13.87 -9.81 2.75
CA PHE A 9 -12.52 -9.36 3.08
C PHE A 9 -12.25 -9.53 4.58
N ASN A 10 -11.90 -10.75 4.98
CA ASN A 10 -11.58 -11.09 6.37
C ASN A 10 -10.09 -11.42 6.54
N GLY A 11 -9.68 -11.81 7.75
CA GLY A 11 -8.27 -12.12 8.04
C GLY A 11 -7.63 -13.19 7.13
N LYS A 12 -8.42 -14.08 6.53
CA LYS A 12 -7.92 -15.06 5.54
C LYS A 12 -7.54 -14.41 4.22
N TYR A 13 -8.19 -13.30 3.87
CA TYR A 13 -7.82 -12.51 2.70
C TYR A 13 -6.49 -11.78 2.93
N TYR A 14 -6.29 -11.20 4.12
CA TYR A 14 -5.08 -10.50 4.53
C TYR A 14 -3.98 -11.47 5.02
N ASP A 15 -3.67 -12.48 4.22
CA ASP A 15 -2.62 -13.46 4.51
C ASP A 15 -1.23 -13.00 4.04
N GLN A 16 -0.25 -13.90 4.10
CA GLN A 16 1.12 -13.63 3.71
C GLN A 16 1.25 -13.13 2.25
N ASP A 17 0.44 -13.64 1.32
CA ASP A 17 0.47 -13.21 -0.08
C ASP A 17 -0.05 -11.78 -0.27
N TYR A 18 -0.90 -11.30 0.65
CA TYR A 18 -1.30 -9.88 0.64
C TYR A 18 -0.12 -8.97 1.01
N PHE A 19 0.74 -9.40 1.95
CA PHE A 19 1.75 -8.50 2.52
C PHE A 19 3.17 -8.66 1.96
N GLN A 20 3.63 -9.87 1.63
CA GLN A 20 5.08 -10.15 1.57
C GLN A 20 5.50 -11.20 0.54
N THR A 21 4.79 -11.36 -0.58
CA THR A 21 5.25 -12.29 -1.63
C THR A 21 5.35 -11.62 -3.01
N PRO A 22 6.41 -11.93 -3.81
CA PRO A 22 6.54 -11.42 -5.17
C PRO A 22 5.42 -11.88 -6.13
N LYS A 23 4.69 -12.94 -5.75
CA LYS A 23 3.56 -13.46 -6.52
C LYS A 23 2.23 -12.80 -6.14
N GLY A 24 2.11 -12.32 -4.91
CA GLY A 24 0.99 -11.54 -4.40
C GLY A 24 -0.39 -12.17 -4.52
N LYS A 25 -1.41 -11.37 -4.19
CA LYS A 25 -2.81 -11.67 -4.49
C LYS A 25 -3.07 -11.54 -5.97
N LYS A 26 -3.79 -12.52 -6.51
CA LYS A 26 -4.21 -12.50 -7.91
C LYS A 26 -5.27 -11.44 -8.13
N TYR A 27 -5.10 -10.64 -9.17
CA TYR A 27 -6.13 -9.74 -9.64
C TYR A 27 -6.18 -9.76 -11.17
N ARG A 28 -7.34 -9.38 -11.73
CA ARG A 28 -7.55 -9.25 -13.16
C ARG A 28 -7.51 -7.78 -13.55
N ASP A 29 -6.72 -7.44 -14.55
CA ASP A 29 -6.65 -6.07 -15.06
C ASP A 29 -7.74 -5.79 -16.11
N ALA A 30 -7.67 -4.59 -16.72
CA ALA A 30 -8.61 -4.18 -17.75
C ALA A 30 -8.44 -4.92 -19.09
N SER A 31 -7.30 -5.55 -19.38
CA SER A 31 -7.14 -6.43 -20.55
C SER A 31 -7.67 -7.84 -20.30
N GLY A 32 -7.94 -8.19 -19.04
CA GLY A 32 -8.42 -9.51 -18.64
C GLY A 32 -7.30 -10.46 -18.21
N ASP A 33 -6.05 -9.97 -18.18
CA ASP A 33 -4.87 -10.73 -17.77
C ASP A 33 -4.81 -10.88 -16.25
N ILE A 34 -4.24 -11.98 -15.78
CA ILE A 34 -4.08 -12.25 -14.34
C ILE A 34 -2.68 -11.83 -13.90
N HIS A 35 -2.65 -10.96 -12.89
CA HIS A 35 -1.44 -10.41 -12.28
C HIS A 35 -1.38 -10.72 -10.79
N GLY A 36 -0.20 -10.52 -10.20
CA GLY A 36 0.04 -10.59 -8.77
C GLY A 36 0.28 -9.21 -8.16
N TRP A 37 -0.36 -8.91 -7.03
CA TRP A 37 -0.11 -7.70 -6.26
C TRP A 37 0.05 -8.00 -4.77
N SER A 38 1.07 -7.44 -4.14
CA SER A 38 1.25 -7.47 -2.69
C SER A 38 1.88 -6.17 -2.20
N TYR A 39 1.91 -5.99 -0.89
CA TYR A 39 2.73 -4.94 -0.25
C TYR A 39 4.24 -5.23 -0.29
N ASP A 40 4.69 -6.30 -0.95
CA ASP A 40 6.10 -6.54 -1.25
C ASP A 40 6.56 -5.58 -2.35
N SER A 41 6.68 -4.31 -1.99
CA SER A 41 7.19 -3.25 -2.83
C SER A 41 8.60 -2.89 -2.33
N PRO A 42 9.66 -3.52 -2.86
CA PRO A 42 11.03 -3.26 -2.42
C PRO A 42 11.44 -1.80 -2.63
N CYS A 43 10.82 -1.12 -3.60
CA CYS A 43 11.00 0.30 -3.88
C CYS A 43 9.83 1.16 -3.36
N GLY A 44 8.94 0.62 -2.52
CA GLY A 44 7.62 1.14 -2.12
C GLY A 44 7.61 2.45 -1.35
N GLU A 45 8.26 3.46 -1.90
CA GLU A 45 8.31 4.81 -1.42
C GLU A 45 7.31 5.64 -2.21
N TRP A 46 6.25 6.07 -1.52
CA TRP A 46 5.35 7.07 -2.08
C TRP A 46 5.87 8.45 -1.73
N ALA A 47 6.56 9.09 -2.69
CA ALA A 47 7.18 10.40 -2.50
C ALA A 47 6.18 11.57 -2.30
N GLY A 48 4.87 11.30 -2.28
CA GLY A 48 3.82 12.30 -2.08
C GLY A 48 3.81 12.91 -0.67
N ALA A 49 4.27 12.17 0.34
CA ALA A 49 4.35 12.68 1.71
C ALA A 49 5.43 13.78 1.87
N LYS A 50 6.53 13.69 1.12
CA LYS A 50 7.68 14.60 1.21
C LYS A 50 7.36 16.08 0.98
N PRO A 51 6.69 16.48 -0.13
CA PRO A 51 6.35 17.89 -0.34
C PRO A 51 5.37 18.42 0.71
N VAL A 52 4.43 17.59 1.19
CA VAL A 52 3.46 17.97 2.23
C VAL A 52 4.17 18.22 3.56
N ALA A 53 4.99 17.27 4.01
CA ALA A 53 5.76 17.39 5.25
C ALA A 53 6.71 18.59 5.21
N LYS A 54 7.32 18.88 4.05
CA LYS A 54 8.15 20.07 3.86
C LYS A 54 7.34 21.36 4.05
N ALA A 55 6.17 21.46 3.41
CA ALA A 55 5.31 22.64 3.54
C ALA A 55 4.84 22.84 4.98
N TRP A 56 4.47 21.78 5.69
CA TRP A 56 4.08 21.86 7.09
C TRP A 56 5.21 22.35 7.99
N LYS A 57 6.43 21.86 7.76
CA LYS A 57 7.60 22.29 8.52
C LYS A 57 7.89 23.79 8.33
N GLU A 58 7.75 24.29 7.11
CA GLU A 58 8.00 25.70 6.77
C GLU A 58 6.90 26.64 7.29
N ILE A 59 5.63 26.22 7.23
CA ILE A 59 4.49 27.10 7.59
C ILE A 59 4.24 27.12 9.10
N PHE A 60 4.33 25.96 9.77
CA PHE A 60 3.88 25.81 11.15
C PHE A 60 5.02 25.72 12.17
N GLU A 61 6.26 25.59 11.71
CA GLU A 61 7.46 25.40 12.56
C GLU A 61 7.22 24.45 13.76
N PRO A 62 6.69 23.24 13.52
CA PRO A 62 6.28 22.36 14.60
C PRO A 62 7.51 21.81 15.34
N HIS A 63 7.48 21.83 16.67
CA HIS A 63 8.48 21.14 17.49
C HIS A 63 8.23 19.62 17.56
N ASN A 64 6.98 19.19 17.45
CA ASN A 64 6.56 17.79 17.45
C ASN A 64 5.52 17.57 16.35
N LEU A 65 5.61 16.46 15.61
CA LEU A 65 4.66 16.07 14.58
C LEU A 65 4.41 14.56 14.64
N LEU A 66 3.13 14.16 14.59
CA LEU A 66 2.72 12.76 14.49
C LEU A 66 2.36 12.45 13.03
N ASP A 67 3.02 11.46 12.45
CA ASP A 67 2.69 10.92 11.12
C ASP A 67 1.84 9.65 11.26
N VAL A 68 0.52 9.80 11.14
CA VAL A 68 -0.42 8.69 11.26
C VAL A 68 -0.49 7.96 9.93
N GLY A 69 -0.13 6.67 9.93
CA GLY A 69 -0.13 5.86 8.71
C GLY A 69 1.12 6.07 7.85
N ALA A 70 2.26 6.41 8.46
CA ALA A 70 3.54 6.65 7.80
C ALA A 70 4.08 5.47 6.95
N GLY A 71 3.43 4.31 6.97
CA GLY A 71 3.92 3.10 6.31
C GLY A 71 5.31 2.74 6.81
N ARG A 72 6.32 2.86 5.94
CA ARG A 72 7.74 2.61 6.26
C ARG A 72 8.40 3.73 7.07
N GLY A 73 7.84 4.95 7.07
CA GLY A 73 8.36 6.09 7.82
C GLY A 73 9.72 6.62 7.35
N THR A 74 10.08 6.35 6.09
CA THR A 74 11.33 6.77 5.42
C THR A 74 11.14 7.99 4.56
#